data_AF-A0A251U1X6-F1
#
_entry.id   AF-A0A251U1X6-F1
#
_cell.length_a   1.000
_cell.length_b   1.000
_cell.length_c   1.000
_cell.angle_alpha   90.00
_cell.angle_beta   90.00
_cell.angle_gamma   90.00
#
_symmetry.space_group_name_H-M   'P 1'
#
loop_
_entity.id
_entity.type
_entity.pdbx_description
1 polymer ?
#
loop_
_entity_poly.entity_id
_entity_poly.type
_entity_poly.pdbx_seq_one_letter_code
_entity_poly.pdbx_strand_id
1 'polypeptide(L)'
;MATFVRISALSWADVLAAFAMFVMMNYLTNVWKLSTTHTAGIINIWNGITPVLAFAFAFFSDAFIGDFYMLVSSSISYSVGLGLLSMSTPPVFGTCKDYNQECIGHTQKVLFYTALSLIAVGMAGHMVSLAPFLDLNTKSEKDDKNENGKGNKILVQIPGLIMVLIVILAAGIGLPYIKPWSLRFGIPAICSVVATVFFLTGWARGDYIPAPIEGSPLTTTVRVFVATVCNFSKPIPSPNELYNEKDTRSTRSLRCFDKAAIKLPEGQRPDKWKVCDVREVEDTKIGIRILPMWLTFIVVGIVLSIGNTYFLEQANHMDRKLGKIKVSIPIFLLFYNATSPIFAKFYIYLAKRTKKYAPPLGIATGMVLSVLCCITAAKVETRRLHRIRDHDLLDKPDEKIPMSIFALLPQFMLLAAVDGMANSSIKGFFKNQTPESMYKYLTYCTNGVLGLGKMASVLSVYVVGKVSERNGKPNWF
;
A
#
# COMPACT_ATOMS: atom_id res chain seq x y z
N MET A 1 -25.78 5.64 11.46
CA MET A 1 -26.01 5.49 9.99
C MET A 1 -25.38 6.65 9.25
N ALA A 2 -25.67 7.91 9.62
CA ALA A 2 -25.02 9.09 9.03
C ALA A 2 -23.50 9.09 9.24
N THR A 3 -23.00 8.72 10.43
CA THR A 3 -21.56 8.70 10.76
C THR A 3 -20.79 7.70 9.89
N PHE A 4 -21.28 6.45 9.79
CA PHE A 4 -20.70 5.42 8.92
C PHE A 4 -20.60 5.88 7.46
N VAL A 5 -21.67 6.46 6.91
CA VAL A 5 -21.73 6.91 5.52
C VAL A 5 -20.76 8.08 5.28
N ARG A 6 -20.68 9.05 6.21
CA ARG A 6 -19.74 10.17 6.11
C ARG A 6 -18.28 9.74 6.10
N ILE A 7 -17.90 8.81 6.97
CA ILE A 7 -16.52 8.29 7.01
C ILE A 7 -16.25 7.43 5.77
N SER A 8 -17.21 6.58 5.36
CA SER A 8 -17.07 5.70 4.19
C SER A 8 -16.95 6.47 2.87
N ALA A 9 -17.48 7.70 2.79
CA ALA A 9 -17.35 8.54 1.60
C ALA A 9 -15.89 8.80 1.20
N LEU A 10 -14.99 8.93 2.18
CA LEU A 10 -13.55 9.05 1.92
C LEU A 10 -13.02 7.80 1.20
N SER A 11 -13.39 6.61 1.66
CA SER A 11 -13.00 5.35 1.01
C SER A 11 -13.54 5.24 -0.43
N TRP A 12 -14.74 5.74 -0.69
CA TRP A 12 -15.31 5.74 -2.04
C TRP A 12 -14.53 6.65 -2.98
N ALA A 13 -14.15 7.85 -2.52
CA ALA A 13 -13.28 8.74 -3.28
C ALA A 13 -11.90 8.12 -3.55
N ASP A 14 -11.31 7.45 -2.54
CA ASP A 14 -10.03 6.75 -2.68
C ASP A 14 -10.08 5.65 -3.75
N VAL A 15 -11.17 4.87 -3.81
CA VAL A 15 -11.36 3.84 -4.84
C VAL A 15 -11.35 4.48 -6.23
N LEU A 16 -12.12 5.55 -6.43
CA LEU A 16 -12.21 6.21 -7.72
C LEU A 16 -10.84 6.79 -8.16
N ALA A 17 -10.13 7.43 -7.24
CA ALA A 17 -8.80 7.96 -7.48
C ALA A 17 -7.75 6.87 -7.72
N ALA A 18 -7.87 5.69 -7.09
CA ALA A 18 -6.99 4.55 -7.37
C ALA A 18 -7.09 4.09 -8.83
N PHE A 19 -8.29 4.09 -9.43
CA PHE A 19 -8.45 3.79 -10.86
C PHE A 19 -7.85 4.86 -11.77
N ALA A 20 -7.96 6.14 -11.38
CA ALA A 20 -7.33 7.24 -12.11
C ALA A 20 -5.79 7.17 -12.05
N MET A 21 -5.24 6.88 -10.87
CA MET A 21 -3.81 6.67 -10.66
C MET A 21 -3.30 5.41 -11.33
N PHE A 22 -4.12 4.37 -11.46
CA PHE A 22 -3.74 3.14 -12.16
C PHE A 22 -3.37 3.42 -13.63
N VAL A 23 -4.10 4.28 -14.33
CA VAL A 23 -3.79 4.65 -15.73
C VAL A 23 -2.71 5.73 -15.88
N MET A 24 -2.03 6.10 -14.80
CA MET A 24 -0.98 7.13 -14.82
C MET A 24 0.18 6.76 -15.76
N MET A 25 0.51 5.47 -15.85
CA MET A 25 1.52 4.96 -16.79
C MET A 25 1.21 5.42 -18.22
N ASN A 26 -0.04 5.20 -18.65
CA ASN A 26 -0.49 5.58 -19.98
C ASN A 26 -0.54 7.09 -20.18
N TYR A 27 -0.82 7.89 -19.14
CA TYR A 27 -0.79 9.35 -19.26
C TYR A 27 0.63 9.84 -19.55
N LEU A 28 1.61 9.37 -18.78
CA LEU A 28 3.00 9.76 -18.92
C LEU A 28 3.63 9.22 -20.22
N THR A 29 3.29 8.01 -20.65
CA THR A 29 3.81 7.47 -21.94
C THR A 29 3.12 8.11 -23.15
N ASN A 30 1.80 8.31 -23.13
CA ASN A 30 1.10 8.83 -24.32
C ASN A 30 1.14 10.36 -24.44
N VAL A 31 1.06 11.11 -23.34
CA VAL A 31 0.97 12.59 -23.35
C VAL A 31 2.34 13.21 -23.13
N TRP A 32 3.08 12.76 -22.12
CA TRP A 32 4.42 13.30 -21.83
C TRP A 32 5.51 12.68 -22.71
N LYS A 33 5.19 11.58 -23.41
CA LYS A 33 6.11 10.85 -24.29
C LYS A 33 7.42 10.45 -23.59
N LEU A 34 7.33 10.16 -22.28
CA LEU A 34 8.45 9.64 -21.52
C LEU A 34 8.72 8.18 -21.90
N SER A 35 9.98 7.75 -21.87
CA SER A 35 10.35 6.34 -22.04
C SER A 35 9.65 5.47 -20.99
N THR A 36 9.35 4.22 -21.35
CA THR A 36 8.70 3.24 -20.46
C THR A 36 9.42 3.08 -19.13
N THR A 37 10.76 3.02 -19.14
CA THR A 37 11.58 2.86 -17.92
C THR A 37 11.52 4.08 -17.01
N HIS A 38 11.65 5.29 -17.57
CA HIS A 38 11.51 6.53 -16.80
C HIS A 38 10.11 6.66 -16.18
N THR A 39 9.07 6.35 -16.95
CA THR A 39 7.68 6.38 -16.47
C THR A 39 7.44 5.37 -15.35
N ALA A 40 7.89 4.12 -15.55
CA ALA A 40 7.83 3.09 -14.53
C ALA A 40 8.59 3.51 -13.27
N GLY A 41 9.71 4.21 -13.42
CA GLY A 41 10.48 4.79 -12.33
C GLY A 41 9.66 5.76 -11.46
N ILE A 42 9.03 6.75 -12.08
CA ILE A 42 8.17 7.74 -11.38
C ILE A 42 7.06 7.02 -10.60
N ILE A 43 6.36 6.09 -11.26
CA ILE A 43 5.21 5.39 -10.67
C ILE A 43 5.63 4.44 -9.55
N ASN A 44 6.75 3.73 -9.71
CA ASN A 44 7.24 2.80 -8.71
C ASN A 44 7.80 3.50 -7.48
N ILE A 45 8.44 4.66 -7.65
CA ILE A 45 8.84 5.52 -6.53
C ILE A 45 7.61 6.00 -5.76
N TRP A 46 6.61 6.54 -6.46
CA TRP A 46 5.39 7.04 -5.84
C TRP A 46 4.56 5.94 -5.13
N ASN A 47 4.37 4.79 -5.79
CA ASN A 47 3.70 3.62 -5.19
C ASN A 47 4.48 3.02 -4.03
N GLY A 48 5.80 3.22 -4.00
CA GLY A 48 6.69 2.70 -2.97
C GLY A 48 6.78 3.61 -1.74
N ILE A 49 6.87 4.92 -1.94
CA ILE A 49 6.98 5.89 -0.85
C ILE A 49 5.69 5.99 -0.03
N THR A 50 4.52 5.82 -0.66
CA THR A 50 3.21 5.88 0.02
C THR A 50 3.12 4.95 1.25
N PRO A 51 3.33 3.62 1.13
CA PRO A 51 3.28 2.74 2.29
C PRO A 51 4.47 2.92 3.26
N VAL A 52 5.61 3.45 2.81
CA VAL A 52 6.72 3.84 3.71
C VAL A 52 6.30 5.02 4.60
N LEU A 53 5.65 6.03 4.01
CA LEU A 53 5.06 7.15 4.75
C LEU A 53 3.96 6.66 5.70
N ALA A 54 3.14 5.70 5.28
CA ALA A 54 2.09 5.14 6.15
C ALA A 54 2.68 4.53 7.43
N PHE A 55 3.85 3.88 7.38
CA PHE A 55 4.53 3.40 8.59
C PHE A 55 4.92 4.55 9.53
N ALA A 56 5.48 5.64 8.99
CA ALA A 56 5.78 6.84 9.78
C ALA A 56 4.51 7.48 10.36
N PHE A 57 3.43 7.56 9.57
CA PHE A 57 2.17 8.16 10.00
C PHE A 57 1.44 7.32 11.05
N ALA A 58 1.60 5.99 11.04
CA ALA A 58 1.13 5.14 12.14
C ALA A 58 1.73 5.57 13.49
N PHE A 59 3.04 5.84 13.51
CA PHE A 59 3.71 6.39 14.68
C PHE A 59 3.17 7.76 15.06
N PHE A 60 3.06 8.69 14.09
CA PHE A 60 2.59 10.05 14.37
C PHE A 60 1.13 10.09 14.89
N SER A 61 0.25 9.27 14.31
CA SER A 61 -1.14 9.15 14.74
C SER A 61 -1.21 8.66 16.18
N ASP A 62 -0.58 7.53 16.51
CA ASP A 62 -0.70 6.92 17.84
C ASP A 62 0.08 7.67 18.93
N ALA A 63 1.11 8.45 18.57
CA ALA A 63 1.96 9.14 19.55
C ALA A 63 1.60 10.62 19.79
N PHE A 64 1.03 11.33 18.80
CA PHE A 64 0.91 12.80 18.88
C PHE A 64 -0.46 13.35 18.51
N ILE A 65 -1.01 12.98 17.34
CA ILE A 65 -2.15 13.71 16.77
C ILE A 65 -3.48 12.94 16.80
N GLY A 66 -3.45 11.62 16.91
CA GLY A 66 -4.64 10.76 16.84
C GLY A 66 -5.20 10.57 15.43
N ASP A 67 -6.02 9.53 15.28
CA ASP A 67 -6.55 9.10 13.97
C ASP A 67 -7.45 10.15 13.30
N PHE A 68 -8.20 10.92 14.10
CA PHE A 68 -9.09 11.95 13.57
C PHE A 68 -8.31 13.08 12.87
N TYR A 69 -7.33 13.69 13.54
CA TYR A 69 -6.55 14.78 12.96
C TYR A 69 -5.63 14.30 11.85
N MET A 70 -5.12 13.06 11.94
CA MET A 70 -4.43 12.41 10.83
C MET A 70 -5.34 12.33 9.60
N LEU A 71 -6.58 11.87 9.75
CA LEU A 71 -7.55 11.80 8.65
C LEU A 71 -7.92 13.16 8.06
N VAL A 72 -8.13 14.18 8.90
CA VAL A 72 -8.45 15.53 8.42
C VAL A 72 -7.30 16.08 7.58
N SER A 73 -6.08 16.07 8.12
CA SER A 73 -4.90 16.60 7.42
C SER A 73 -4.59 15.81 6.13
N SER A 74 -4.72 14.48 6.17
CA SER A 74 -4.49 13.63 5.00
C SER A 74 -5.59 13.81 3.95
N SER A 75 -6.86 13.97 4.33
CA SER A 75 -7.97 14.18 3.37
C SER A 75 -7.83 15.51 2.63
N ILE A 76 -7.38 16.56 3.33
CA ILE A 76 -7.07 17.86 2.73
C ILE A 76 -5.89 17.71 1.77
N SER A 77 -4.79 17.10 2.21
CA SER A 77 -3.61 16.84 1.35
C SER A 77 -3.99 16.03 0.10
N TYR A 78 -4.82 15.00 0.26
CA TYR A 78 -5.30 14.15 -0.83
C TYR A 78 -6.14 14.94 -1.85
N SER A 79 -7.10 15.72 -1.36
CA SER A 79 -7.98 16.55 -2.19
C SER A 79 -7.19 17.60 -2.98
N VAL A 80 -6.28 18.31 -2.31
CA VAL A 80 -5.39 19.30 -2.95
C VAL A 80 -4.48 18.62 -3.97
N GLY A 81 -3.89 17.48 -3.62
CA GLY A 81 -3.04 16.71 -4.51
C GLY A 81 -3.78 16.27 -5.78
N LEU A 82 -4.98 15.71 -5.68
CA LEU A 82 -5.79 15.34 -6.84
C LEU A 82 -6.22 16.57 -7.67
N GLY A 83 -6.53 17.68 -7.01
CA GLY A 83 -6.80 18.95 -7.68
C GLY A 83 -5.61 19.44 -8.50
N LEU A 84 -4.41 19.46 -7.92
CA LEU A 84 -3.16 19.80 -8.60
C LEU A 84 -2.85 18.83 -9.75
N LEU A 85 -3.15 17.55 -9.60
CA LEU A 85 -3.01 16.57 -10.68
C LEU A 85 -3.93 16.91 -11.85
N SER A 86 -5.20 17.22 -11.59
CA SER A 86 -6.13 17.65 -12.64
C SER A 86 -5.68 18.94 -13.31
N MET A 87 -5.22 19.92 -12.52
CA MET A 87 -4.67 21.19 -13.01
C MET A 87 -3.38 21.02 -13.81
N SER A 88 -2.58 19.98 -13.54
CA SER A 88 -1.36 19.67 -14.31
C SER A 88 -1.63 19.27 -15.75
N THR A 89 -2.88 18.93 -16.10
CA THR A 89 -3.23 18.60 -17.48
C THR A 89 -3.24 19.85 -18.37
N PRO A 90 -2.69 19.79 -19.60
CA PRO A 90 -2.57 20.96 -20.48
C PRO A 90 -3.86 21.79 -20.65
N PRO A 91 -5.06 21.19 -20.84
CA PRO A 91 -6.24 22.00 -21.13
C PRO A 91 -6.77 22.84 -19.96
N VAL A 92 -6.30 22.61 -18.74
CA VAL A 92 -6.82 23.28 -17.53
C VAL A 92 -5.98 24.51 -17.18
N PHE A 93 -4.66 24.36 -17.05
CA PHE A 93 -3.72 25.44 -16.69
C PHE A 93 -2.52 25.54 -17.65
N GLY A 94 -2.62 24.98 -18.84
CA GLY A 94 -1.61 25.07 -19.89
C GLY A 94 -1.82 26.21 -20.87
N THR A 95 -0.73 26.54 -21.57
CA THR A 95 -0.71 27.46 -22.71
C THR A 95 -1.33 26.83 -23.96
N CYS A 96 -1.60 25.53 -23.92
CA CYS A 96 -2.07 24.72 -25.04
C CYS A 96 -3.19 23.77 -24.55
N LYS A 97 -4.18 23.54 -25.42
CA LYS A 97 -5.34 22.67 -25.15
C LYS A 97 -5.15 21.22 -25.61
N ASP A 98 -4.08 20.91 -26.32
CA ASP A 98 -3.81 19.57 -26.84
C ASP A 98 -3.01 18.72 -25.85
N TYR A 99 -3.22 17.40 -25.91
CA TYR A 99 -2.53 16.43 -25.07
C TYR A 99 -1.22 15.96 -25.72
N ASN A 100 -0.32 16.92 -25.97
CA ASN A 100 0.96 16.69 -26.65
C ASN A 100 2.14 17.06 -25.74
N GLN A 101 3.31 16.49 -26.03
CA GLN A 101 4.53 16.72 -25.24
C GLN A 101 4.93 18.20 -25.19
N GLU A 102 4.76 18.94 -26.30
CA GLU A 102 5.08 20.37 -26.40
C GLU A 102 4.25 21.24 -25.44
N CYS A 103 3.07 20.75 -25.05
CA CYS A 103 2.15 21.43 -24.15
C CYS A 103 2.46 21.16 -22.67
N ILE A 104 3.47 20.32 -22.38
CA ILE A 104 3.96 20.02 -21.02
C ILE A 104 5.14 20.94 -20.68
N GLY A 105 4.80 22.13 -20.18
CA GLY A 105 5.76 23.13 -19.72
C GLY A 105 6.26 22.88 -18.29
N HIS A 106 7.03 23.85 -17.78
CA HIS A 106 7.56 23.82 -16.42
C HIS A 106 6.44 23.81 -15.37
N THR A 107 5.40 24.62 -15.56
CA THR A 107 4.25 24.72 -14.65
C THR A 107 3.54 23.37 -14.48
N GLN A 108 3.24 22.67 -15.58
CA GLN A 108 2.59 21.35 -15.54
C GLN A 108 3.44 20.34 -14.78
N LYS A 109 4.77 20.37 -14.99
CA LYS A 109 5.70 19.48 -14.27
C LYS A 109 5.72 19.77 -12.77
N VAL A 110 5.79 21.03 -12.35
CA VAL A 110 5.77 21.42 -10.94
C VAL A 110 4.45 21.01 -10.29
N LEU A 111 3.32 21.30 -10.94
CA LEU A 111 2.00 20.88 -10.46
C LEU A 111 1.91 19.36 -10.31
N PHE A 112 2.37 18.61 -11.31
CA PHE A 112 2.33 17.16 -11.33
C PHE A 112 3.16 16.52 -10.19
N TYR A 113 4.42 16.92 -10.01
CA TYR A 113 5.25 16.34 -8.95
C TYR A 113 4.81 16.77 -7.56
N THR A 114 4.31 18.00 -7.40
CA THR A 114 3.70 18.46 -6.14
C THR A 114 2.44 17.64 -5.84
N ALA A 115 1.61 17.41 -6.86
CA ALA A 115 0.43 16.58 -6.76
C ALA A 115 0.78 15.16 -6.30
N LEU A 116 1.72 14.48 -6.96
CA LEU A 116 2.14 13.13 -6.57
C LEU A 116 2.56 13.05 -5.10
N SER A 117 3.36 13.99 -4.61
CA SER A 117 3.77 14.03 -3.20
C SER A 117 2.58 14.20 -2.25
N LEU A 118 1.67 15.14 -2.53
CA LEU A 118 0.49 15.39 -1.69
C LEU A 118 -0.51 14.24 -1.71
N ILE A 119 -0.68 13.59 -2.86
CA ILE A 119 -1.51 12.39 -3.00
C ILE A 119 -0.89 11.24 -2.19
N ALA A 120 0.44 11.06 -2.22
CA ALA A 120 1.13 10.04 -1.43
C ALA A 120 0.95 10.26 0.08
N VAL A 121 1.08 11.51 0.56
CA VAL A 121 0.81 11.90 1.94
C VAL A 121 -0.64 11.61 2.32
N GLY A 122 -1.60 12.01 1.48
CA GLY A 122 -3.01 11.80 1.71
C GLY A 122 -3.40 10.31 1.83
N MET A 123 -2.96 9.50 0.86
CA MET A 123 -3.19 8.05 0.89
C MET A 123 -2.51 7.37 2.07
N ALA A 124 -1.29 7.78 2.43
CA ALA A 124 -0.58 7.23 3.58
C ALA A 124 -1.36 7.45 4.88
N GLY A 125 -1.93 8.64 5.08
CA GLY A 125 -2.78 8.93 6.25
C GLY A 125 -4.08 8.13 6.25
N HIS A 126 -4.75 7.99 5.10
CA HIS A 126 -5.96 7.15 4.98
C HIS A 126 -5.65 5.67 5.28
N MET A 127 -4.53 5.13 4.77
CA MET A 127 -4.11 3.75 5.03
C MET A 127 -3.96 3.45 6.52
N VAL A 128 -3.52 4.44 7.30
CA VAL A 128 -3.30 4.29 8.75
C VAL A 128 -4.60 4.46 9.52
N SER A 129 -5.29 5.57 9.33
CA SER A 129 -6.30 6.04 10.28
C SER A 129 -7.74 5.81 9.84
N LEU A 130 -8.02 5.54 8.56
CA LEU A 130 -9.41 5.41 8.07
C LEU A 130 -10.13 4.21 8.66
N ALA A 131 -9.51 3.03 8.61
CA ALA A 131 -10.12 1.80 9.12
C ALA A 131 -10.26 1.79 10.65
N PRO A 132 -9.25 2.16 11.45
CA PRO A 132 -9.40 2.28 12.91
C PRO A 132 -10.47 3.29 13.31
N PHE A 133 -10.50 4.46 12.68
CA PHE A 133 -11.47 5.50 12.99
C PHE A 133 -12.91 5.07 12.64
N LEU A 134 -13.10 4.39 11.51
CA LEU A 134 -14.39 3.82 11.13
C LEU A 134 -14.84 2.72 12.11
N ASP A 135 -13.93 1.83 12.52
CA ASP A 135 -14.25 0.75 13.46
C ASP A 135 -14.66 1.31 14.84
N LEU A 136 -13.94 2.29 15.36
CA LEU A 136 -14.26 2.95 16.62
C LEU A 136 -15.66 3.60 16.60
N ASN A 137 -15.92 4.46 15.61
CA ASN A 137 -17.18 5.18 15.50
C ASN A 137 -18.37 4.25 15.18
N THR A 138 -18.12 3.11 14.53
CA THR A 138 -19.17 2.12 14.29
C THR A 138 -19.37 1.15 15.44
N LYS A 139 -18.41 0.95 16.35
CA LYS A 139 -18.59 0.14 17.57
C LYS A 139 -19.38 0.92 18.61
N SER A 140 -19.04 2.18 18.86
CA SER A 140 -19.80 3.02 19.79
C SER A 140 -21.25 3.23 19.34
N GLU A 141 -21.52 3.45 18.04
CA GLU A 141 -22.90 3.49 17.52
C GLU A 141 -23.70 2.19 17.81
N LYS A 142 -23.03 1.05 18.05
CA LYS A 142 -23.69 -0.22 18.40
C LYS A 142 -23.97 -0.32 19.90
N ASP A 143 -23.05 0.14 20.74
CA ASP A 143 -23.21 0.05 22.19
C ASP A 143 -24.39 0.93 22.63
N ASP A 144 -24.50 2.15 22.11
CA ASP A 144 -25.65 3.05 22.35
C ASP A 144 -26.99 2.46 21.85
N LYS A 145 -26.97 1.67 20.76
CA LYS A 145 -28.18 1.07 20.17
C LYS A 145 -28.58 -0.26 20.80
N ASN A 146 -27.63 -1.02 21.33
CA ASN A 146 -27.92 -2.27 22.03
C ASN A 146 -28.58 -1.99 23.39
N GLU A 147 -28.27 -0.85 24.03
CA GLU A 147 -29.00 -0.38 25.21
C GLU A 147 -30.43 0.08 24.89
N ASN A 148 -30.68 0.65 23.69
CA ASN A 148 -31.98 1.18 23.27
C ASN A 148 -32.82 0.27 22.35
N GLY A 149 -32.50 -1.02 22.25
CA GLY A 149 -33.31 -2.02 21.53
C GLY A 149 -32.77 -2.45 20.16
N LYS A 150 -32.57 -3.78 20.03
CA LYS A 150 -32.13 -4.59 18.86
C LYS A 150 -31.83 -3.83 17.56
N GLY A 151 -30.61 -3.30 17.45
CA GLY A 151 -30.06 -2.76 16.20
C GLY A 151 -29.40 -3.84 15.33
N ASN A 152 -30.05 -4.20 14.22
CA ASN A 152 -29.59 -5.20 13.25
C ASN A 152 -28.28 -4.75 12.55
N LYS A 153 -27.13 -5.19 13.07
CA LYS A 153 -25.74 -4.89 12.64
C LYS A 153 -25.51 -4.93 11.11
N ILE A 154 -26.26 -5.79 10.41
CA ILE A 154 -26.11 -6.08 8.99
C ILE A 154 -26.87 -5.07 8.11
N LEU A 155 -28.01 -4.55 8.56
CA LEU A 155 -28.89 -3.72 7.71
C LEU A 155 -28.32 -2.33 7.40
N VAL A 156 -27.55 -1.75 8.34
CA VAL A 156 -26.95 -0.40 8.21
C VAL A 156 -25.67 -0.40 7.36
N GLN A 157 -24.97 -1.54 7.29
CA GLN A 157 -23.70 -1.67 6.54
C GLN A 157 -23.91 -2.06 5.07
N ILE A 158 -25.03 -2.71 4.75
CA ILE A 158 -25.36 -3.14 3.38
C ILE A 158 -25.35 -1.99 2.36
N PRO A 159 -26.00 -0.83 2.60
CA PRO A 159 -25.99 0.26 1.64
C PRO A 159 -24.58 0.79 1.33
N GLY A 160 -23.72 0.91 2.35
CA GLY A 160 -22.35 1.37 2.13
C GLY A 160 -21.50 0.35 1.37
N LEU A 161 -21.68 -0.94 1.61
CA LEU A 161 -21.01 -2.00 0.85
C LEU A 161 -21.48 -2.05 -0.61
N ILE A 162 -22.78 -1.86 -0.86
CA ILE A 162 -23.33 -1.74 -2.21
C ILE A 162 -22.73 -0.52 -2.91
N MET A 163 -22.62 0.62 -2.23
CA MET A 163 -22.00 1.83 -2.79
C MET A 163 -20.53 1.62 -3.17
N VAL A 164 -19.76 0.89 -2.37
CA VAL A 164 -18.37 0.52 -2.73
C VAL A 164 -18.37 -0.26 -4.06
N LEU A 165 -19.25 -1.25 -4.22
CA LEU A 165 -19.33 -2.03 -5.45
C LEU A 165 -19.73 -1.17 -6.65
N ILE A 166 -20.71 -0.28 -6.50
CA ILE A 166 -21.13 0.66 -7.54
C ILE A 166 -19.95 1.55 -7.96
N VAL A 167 -19.21 2.11 -6.99
CA VAL A 167 -18.06 2.97 -7.27
C VAL A 167 -16.94 2.20 -7.97
N ILE A 168 -16.65 0.97 -7.55
CA ILE A 168 -15.66 0.10 -8.22
C ILE A 168 -16.06 -0.14 -9.68
N LEU A 169 -17.32 -0.47 -9.95
CA LEU A 169 -17.80 -0.72 -11.31
C LEU A 169 -17.80 0.56 -12.15
N ALA A 170 -18.27 1.68 -11.58
CA ALA A 170 -18.27 2.98 -12.25
C ALA A 170 -16.84 3.46 -12.57
N ALA A 171 -15.90 3.27 -11.65
CA ALA A 171 -14.51 3.65 -11.83
C ALA A 171 -13.78 2.74 -12.83
N GLY A 172 -13.95 1.43 -12.74
CA GLY A 172 -13.26 0.47 -13.61
C GLY A 172 -13.84 0.38 -15.03
N ILE A 173 -15.15 0.63 -15.19
CA ILE A 173 -15.82 0.59 -16.49
C ILE A 173 -16.01 1.99 -17.07
N GLY A 174 -16.48 2.96 -16.28
CA GLY A 174 -16.85 4.29 -16.77
C GLY A 174 -15.67 5.24 -17.01
N LEU A 175 -14.78 5.40 -16.01
CA LEU A 175 -13.63 6.32 -16.09
C LEU A 175 -12.75 6.13 -17.35
N PRO A 176 -12.46 4.90 -17.82
CA PRO A 176 -11.59 4.70 -18.97
C PRO A 176 -12.19 5.15 -20.30
N TYR A 177 -13.52 5.25 -20.42
CA TYR A 177 -14.19 5.73 -21.64
C TYR A 177 -14.26 7.25 -21.74
N ILE A 178 -14.01 7.96 -20.64
CA ILE A 178 -13.86 9.42 -20.65
C ILE A 178 -12.61 9.73 -21.47
N LYS A 179 -12.74 10.43 -22.60
CA LYS A 179 -11.60 10.71 -23.49
C LYS A 179 -10.57 11.69 -22.89
N PRO A 180 -10.96 12.87 -22.37
CA PRO A 180 -10.00 13.86 -21.89
C PRO A 180 -9.40 13.48 -20.52
N TRP A 181 -8.08 13.60 -20.40
CA TRP A 181 -7.36 13.36 -19.14
C TRP A 181 -7.74 14.35 -18.03
N SER A 182 -8.07 15.60 -18.39
CA SER A 182 -8.54 16.61 -17.44
C SER A 182 -9.76 16.14 -16.65
N LEU A 183 -10.73 15.49 -17.31
CA LEU A 183 -11.90 14.91 -16.64
C LEU A 183 -11.58 13.60 -15.92
N ARG A 184 -10.70 12.74 -16.47
CA ARG A 184 -10.28 11.49 -15.80
C ARG A 184 -9.64 11.75 -14.44
N PHE A 185 -8.86 12.84 -14.30
CA PHE A 185 -8.27 13.24 -13.03
C PHE A 185 -9.17 14.21 -12.23
N GLY A 186 -9.95 15.05 -12.92
CA GLY A 186 -10.83 16.04 -12.30
C GLY A 186 -12.03 15.44 -11.57
N ILE A 187 -12.65 14.38 -12.09
CA ILE A 187 -13.78 13.72 -11.42
C ILE A 187 -13.35 13.15 -10.05
N PRO A 188 -12.28 12.35 -9.93
CA PRO A 188 -11.76 11.94 -8.62
C PRO A 188 -11.43 13.12 -7.70
N ALA A 189 -10.87 14.21 -8.22
CA ALA A 189 -10.56 15.39 -7.43
C ALA A 189 -11.82 16.04 -6.83
N ILE A 190 -12.87 16.24 -7.63
CA ILE A 190 -14.16 16.78 -7.16
C ILE A 190 -14.79 15.85 -6.14
N CYS A 191 -14.82 14.53 -6.42
CA CYS A 191 -15.36 13.54 -5.48
C CYS A 191 -14.59 13.53 -4.15
N SER A 192 -13.26 13.69 -4.18
CA SER A 192 -12.42 13.76 -2.99
C SER A 192 -12.72 15.02 -2.15
N VAL A 193 -12.89 16.19 -2.79
CA VAL A 193 -13.30 17.42 -2.10
C VAL A 193 -14.69 17.24 -1.47
N VAL A 194 -15.66 16.72 -2.21
CA VAL A 194 -17.02 16.48 -1.70
C VAL A 194 -17.00 15.51 -0.53
N ALA A 195 -16.25 14.40 -0.65
CA ALA A 195 -16.10 13.42 0.43
C ALA A 195 -15.45 14.03 1.67
N THR A 196 -14.42 14.86 1.49
CA THR A 196 -13.73 15.57 2.59
C THR A 196 -14.66 16.54 3.29
N VAL A 197 -15.41 17.37 2.55
CA VAL A 197 -16.40 18.28 3.12
C VAL A 197 -17.48 17.50 3.87
N PHE A 198 -18.00 16.43 3.27
CA PHE A 198 -19.03 15.60 3.88
C PHE A 198 -18.55 14.91 5.16
N PHE A 199 -17.31 14.43 5.19
CA PHE A 199 -16.64 13.95 6.40
C PHE A 199 -16.56 15.05 7.47
N LEU A 200 -16.07 16.26 7.13
CA LEU A 200 -15.95 17.38 8.07
C LEU A 200 -17.30 17.83 8.66
N THR A 201 -18.42 17.64 7.95
CA THR A 201 -19.74 17.93 8.53
C THR A 201 -20.09 17.06 9.74
N GLY A 202 -19.53 15.86 9.86
CA GLY A 202 -19.70 15.02 11.05
C GLY A 202 -18.96 15.58 12.26
N TRP A 203 -17.76 16.13 12.03
CA TRP A 203 -17.01 16.81 13.09
C TRP A 203 -17.71 18.08 13.55
N ALA A 204 -18.18 18.92 12.61
CA ALA A 204 -18.91 20.15 12.94
C ALA A 204 -20.20 19.90 13.76
N ARG A 205 -20.76 18.70 13.69
CA ARG A 205 -21.94 18.27 14.46
C ARG A 205 -21.62 17.58 15.77
N GLY A 206 -20.35 17.29 16.05
CA GLY A 206 -19.94 16.52 17.23
C GLY A 206 -20.25 15.03 17.15
N ASP A 207 -20.49 14.48 15.95
CA ASP A 207 -20.91 13.09 15.74
C ASP A 207 -19.74 12.08 15.82
N TYR A 208 -18.50 12.56 16.02
CA TYR A 208 -17.28 11.76 15.99
C TYR A 208 -16.65 11.62 17.35
N ILE A 209 -16.23 10.39 17.65
CA ILE A 209 -15.52 10.04 18.88
C ILE A 209 -14.03 9.93 18.54
N PRO A 210 -13.19 10.85 19.03
CA PRO A 210 -11.75 10.72 18.91
C PRO A 210 -11.24 9.64 19.87
N ALA A 211 -10.32 8.79 19.38
CA ALA A 211 -9.62 7.83 20.23
C ALA A 211 -8.68 8.56 21.20
N PRO A 212 -8.52 8.10 22.46
CA PRO A 212 -7.46 8.59 23.32
C PRO A 212 -6.09 8.20 22.74
N ILE A 213 -5.09 9.03 22.99
CA ILE A 213 -3.70 8.78 22.57
C ILE A 213 -3.08 7.79 23.56
N GLU A 214 -2.92 6.52 23.16
CA GLU A 214 -2.38 5.44 24.00
C GLU A 214 -0.85 5.32 23.91
N GLY A 215 -0.20 6.11 23.05
CA GLY A 215 1.24 6.04 22.79
C GLY A 215 1.62 4.95 21.80
N SER A 216 2.88 4.95 21.34
CA SER A 216 3.35 4.03 20.30
C SER A 216 4.21 2.88 20.85
N PRO A 217 3.96 1.61 20.46
CA PRO A 217 4.88 0.48 20.61
C PRO A 217 6.30 0.73 20.07
N LEU A 218 6.46 1.63 19.08
CA LEU A 218 7.78 2.04 18.61
C LEU A 218 8.51 2.89 19.66
N THR A 219 7.80 3.77 20.37
CA THR A 219 8.38 4.51 21.51
C THR A 219 8.87 3.55 22.58
N THR A 220 8.11 2.48 22.86
CA THR A 220 8.54 1.41 23.77
C THR A 220 9.80 0.70 23.28
N THR A 221 9.86 0.37 21.99
CA THR A 221 11.06 -0.24 21.38
C THR A 221 12.28 0.69 21.55
N VAL A 222 12.13 1.98 21.24
CA VAL A 222 13.21 2.98 21.40
C VAL A 222 13.63 3.12 22.86
N ARG A 223 12.70 3.14 23.81
CA ARG A 223 13.01 3.16 25.25
C ARG A 223 13.87 1.96 25.65
N VAL A 224 13.54 0.75 25.17
CA VAL A 224 14.33 -0.46 25.43
C VAL A 224 15.75 -0.33 24.87
N PHE A 225 15.92 0.20 23.65
CA PHE A 225 17.26 0.45 23.10
C PHE A 225 18.05 1.45 23.94
N VAL A 226 17.45 2.60 24.29
CA VAL A 226 18.09 3.64 25.11
C VAL A 226 18.48 3.09 26.48
N ALA A 227 17.56 2.40 27.17
CA ALA A 227 17.82 1.79 28.47
C ALA A 227 18.91 0.70 28.40
N THR A 228 18.96 -0.07 27.31
CA THR A 228 20.03 -1.05 27.07
C THR A 228 21.40 -0.38 26.95
N VAL A 229 21.48 0.73 26.20
CA VAL A 229 22.71 1.50 26.02
C VAL A 229 23.14 2.18 27.32
N CYS A 230 22.20 2.80 28.06
CA CYS A 230 22.49 3.43 29.35
C CYS A 230 23.00 2.43 30.39
N ASN A 231 22.55 1.18 30.33
CA ASN A 231 22.98 0.11 31.21
C ASN A 231 24.05 -0.80 30.60
N PHE A 232 24.67 -0.41 29.48
CA PHE A 232 25.55 -1.30 28.72
C PHE A 232 26.77 -1.80 29.52
N SER A 233 27.31 -0.97 30.42
CA SER A 233 28.44 -1.32 31.28
C SER A 233 28.11 -2.28 32.43
N LYS A 234 26.82 -2.48 32.76
CA LYS A 234 26.39 -3.38 33.84
C LYS A 234 26.46 -4.84 33.38
N PRO A 235 26.64 -5.81 34.30
CA PRO A 235 26.56 -7.24 33.96
C PRO A 235 25.15 -7.60 33.45
N ILE A 236 25.06 -8.69 32.68
CA ILE A 236 23.77 -9.19 32.21
C ILE A 236 23.01 -9.75 33.42
N PRO A 237 21.79 -9.28 33.71
CA PRO A 237 21.05 -9.74 34.87
C PRO A 237 20.66 -11.22 34.75
N SER A 238 20.55 -11.86 35.90
CA SER A 238 19.88 -13.15 36.05
C SER A 238 18.35 -12.98 36.00
N PRO A 239 17.56 -14.05 35.72
CA PRO A 239 16.09 -14.01 35.72
C PRO A 239 15.51 -13.22 36.90
N ASN A 240 15.93 -13.56 38.12
CA ASN A 240 15.43 -12.98 39.38
C ASN A 240 15.77 -11.49 39.59
N GLU A 241 16.68 -10.93 38.80
CA GLU A 241 17.12 -9.53 38.88
C GLU A 241 16.39 -8.64 37.87
N LEU A 242 15.41 -9.19 37.15
CA LEU A 242 14.61 -8.46 36.17
C LEU A 242 13.42 -7.71 36.79
N TYR A 243 13.17 -6.52 36.27
CA TYR A 243 12.09 -5.64 36.70
C TYR A 243 10.74 -6.13 36.17
N ASN A 244 9.81 -6.44 37.09
CA ASN A 244 8.46 -6.94 36.80
C ASN A 244 8.40 -8.31 36.09
N GLU A 245 9.21 -9.28 36.53
CA GLU A 245 9.29 -10.65 35.97
C GLU A 245 8.03 -11.53 36.19
N LYS A 246 7.01 -11.06 36.92
CA LYS A 246 5.97 -11.91 37.55
C LYS A 246 5.23 -12.88 36.63
N ASP A 247 5.15 -12.65 35.31
CA ASP A 247 4.49 -13.58 34.36
C ASP A 247 5.24 -13.81 33.03
N THR A 248 6.52 -13.43 32.88
CA THR A 248 7.19 -13.44 31.56
C THR A 248 8.57 -14.07 31.63
N ARG A 249 8.72 -15.25 31.00
CA ARG A 249 10.01 -15.95 30.93
C ARG A 249 10.97 -15.23 29.99
N SER A 250 12.11 -14.77 30.52
CA SER A 250 13.20 -14.19 29.72
C SER A 250 13.75 -15.20 28.71
N THR A 251 13.92 -14.78 27.45
CA THR A 251 14.49 -15.63 26.41
C THR A 251 16.03 -15.57 26.40
N ARG A 252 16.68 -16.71 26.17
CA ARG A 252 18.15 -16.82 26.06
C ARG A 252 18.79 -16.10 24.87
N SER A 253 18.03 -15.67 23.88
CA SER A 253 18.54 -14.94 22.72
C SER A 253 18.44 -13.44 22.92
N LEU A 254 19.42 -12.68 22.38
CA LEU A 254 19.51 -11.22 22.51
C LEU A 254 19.58 -10.74 23.99
N ARG A 255 20.31 -11.47 24.85
CA ARG A 255 20.42 -11.18 26.30
C ARG A 255 21.00 -9.80 26.65
N CYS A 256 21.66 -9.14 25.71
CA CYS A 256 22.12 -7.76 25.91
C CYS A 256 20.94 -6.83 26.24
N PHE A 257 19.76 -7.06 25.68
CA PHE A 257 18.56 -6.25 25.93
C PHE A 257 17.96 -6.49 27.33
N ASP A 258 18.29 -7.59 28.01
CA ASP A 258 17.87 -7.80 29.41
C ASP A 258 18.41 -6.69 30.32
N LYS A 259 19.51 -6.03 29.92
CA LYS A 259 20.07 -4.88 30.65
C LYS A 259 19.12 -3.68 30.73
N ALA A 260 18.14 -3.56 29.84
CA ALA A 260 17.11 -2.53 29.92
C ALA A 260 16.12 -2.76 31.06
N ALA A 261 16.00 -3.98 31.56
CA ALA A 261 15.04 -4.36 32.60
C ALA A 261 15.71 -4.74 33.93
N ILE A 262 16.87 -4.15 34.25
CA ILE A 262 17.54 -4.38 35.55
C ILE A 262 16.71 -3.77 36.67
N LYS A 263 16.41 -4.57 37.70
CA LYS A 263 15.64 -4.14 38.88
C LYS A 263 16.35 -2.98 39.61
N LEU A 264 15.57 -1.97 39.97
CA LEU A 264 16.06 -0.82 40.73
C LEU A 264 16.17 -1.15 42.23
N PRO A 265 17.07 -0.49 42.97
CA PRO A 265 17.08 -0.52 44.43
C PRO A 265 15.72 -0.11 45.02
N GLU A 266 15.35 -0.70 46.16
CA GLU A 266 14.07 -0.41 46.82
C GLU A 266 13.93 1.09 47.14
N GLY A 267 12.77 1.67 46.82
CA GLY A 267 12.46 3.09 47.07
C GLY A 267 12.77 4.06 45.91
N GLN A 268 13.44 3.62 44.85
CA GLN A 268 13.72 4.47 43.69
C GLN A 268 12.56 4.45 42.68
N ARG A 269 12.07 5.63 42.26
CA ARG A 269 11.03 5.72 41.22
C ARG A 269 11.62 5.28 39.87
N PRO A 270 10.94 4.38 39.13
CA PRO A 270 11.43 3.93 37.83
C PRO A 270 11.33 5.05 36.79
N ASP A 271 12.47 5.47 36.26
CA ASP A 271 12.54 6.28 35.04
C ASP A 271 12.38 5.35 33.83
N LYS A 272 11.26 5.51 33.10
CA LYS A 272 10.88 4.68 31.94
C LYS A 272 11.91 4.68 30.80
N TRP A 273 12.83 5.64 30.78
CA TRP A 273 13.93 5.71 29.80
C TRP A 273 15.21 5.03 30.27
N LYS A 274 15.32 4.71 31.56
CA LYS A 274 16.48 4.02 32.16
C LYS A 274 16.18 2.58 32.53
N VAL A 275 14.91 2.26 32.81
CA VAL A 275 14.43 0.91 33.14
C VAL A 275 13.10 0.65 32.47
N CYS A 276 12.99 -0.50 31.81
CA CYS A 276 11.80 -0.98 31.09
C CYS A 276 11.29 -2.29 31.74
N ASP A 277 10.04 -2.66 31.46
CA ASP A 277 9.51 -3.94 31.90
C ASP A 277 10.10 -5.10 31.08
N VAL A 278 10.23 -6.30 31.67
CA VAL A 278 10.68 -7.51 30.94
C VAL A 278 9.82 -7.77 29.70
N ARG A 279 8.52 -7.48 29.78
CA ARG A 279 7.59 -7.63 28.65
C ARG A 279 7.96 -6.72 27.48
N GLU A 280 8.24 -5.44 27.75
CA GLU A 280 8.66 -4.48 26.72
C GLU A 280 9.98 -4.91 26.05
N VAL A 281 10.89 -5.48 26.84
CA VAL A 281 12.16 -6.03 26.37
C VAL A 281 11.96 -7.26 25.49
N GLU A 282 11.16 -8.24 25.91
CA GLU A 282 10.88 -9.45 25.12
C GLU A 282 10.14 -9.13 23.82
N ASP A 283 9.17 -8.21 23.86
CA ASP A 283 8.47 -7.70 22.67
C ASP A 283 9.46 -7.09 21.66
N THR A 284 10.39 -6.25 22.16
CA THR A 284 11.47 -5.67 21.34
C THR A 284 12.37 -6.74 20.72
N LYS A 285 12.77 -7.76 21.51
CA LYS A 285 13.57 -8.88 21.02
C LYS A 285 12.84 -9.65 19.92
N ILE A 286 11.53 -9.88 20.06
CA ILE A 286 10.71 -10.54 19.03
C ILE A 286 10.75 -9.74 17.72
N GLY A 287 10.55 -8.41 17.80
CA GLY A 287 10.64 -7.53 16.63
C GLY A 287 11.99 -7.63 15.91
N ILE A 288 13.10 -7.60 16.66
CA ILE A 288 14.45 -7.70 16.11
C ILE A 288 14.68 -9.05 15.41
N ARG A 289 14.20 -10.15 16.01
CA ARG A 289 14.34 -11.51 15.41
C ARG A 289 13.58 -11.65 14.09
N ILE A 290 12.54 -10.85 13.87
CA ILE A 290 11.72 -10.86 12.65
C ILE A 290 12.38 -10.06 11.51
N LEU A 291 13.25 -9.09 11.81
CA LEU A 291 13.89 -8.21 10.81
C LEU A 291 14.54 -8.94 9.63
N PRO A 292 15.34 -10.02 9.81
CA PRO A 292 15.98 -10.69 8.69
C PRO A 292 14.99 -11.29 7.70
N MET A 293 13.93 -11.95 8.21
CA MET A 293 12.84 -12.48 7.37
C MET A 293 12.12 -11.35 6.66
N TRP A 294 11.88 -10.25 7.37
CA TRP A 294 11.15 -9.12 6.85
C TRP A 294 11.88 -8.45 5.66
N LEU A 295 13.21 -8.34 5.70
CA LEU A 295 14.02 -7.83 4.56
C LEU A 295 13.86 -8.65 3.28
N THR A 296 13.54 -9.94 3.37
CA THR A 296 13.33 -10.78 2.17
C THR A 296 12.07 -10.37 1.38
N PHE A 297 11.12 -9.67 2.00
CA PHE A 297 9.89 -9.22 1.32
C PHE A 297 10.13 -8.07 0.34
N ILE A 298 11.31 -7.44 0.34
CA ILE A 298 11.73 -6.49 -0.70
C ILE A 298 11.56 -7.10 -2.10
N VAL A 299 11.93 -8.38 -2.26
CA VAL A 299 11.79 -9.09 -3.55
C VAL A 299 10.33 -9.20 -4.00
N VAL A 300 9.42 -9.46 -3.07
CA VAL A 300 7.97 -9.48 -3.35
C VAL A 300 7.51 -8.09 -3.81
N GLY A 301 7.99 -7.03 -3.14
CA GLY A 301 7.72 -5.65 -3.55
C GLY A 301 8.20 -5.32 -4.97
N ILE A 302 9.36 -5.81 -5.39
CA ILE A 302 9.88 -5.66 -6.76
C ILE A 302 8.92 -6.32 -7.76
N VAL A 303 8.47 -7.55 -7.51
CA VAL A 303 7.56 -8.25 -8.43
C VAL A 303 6.20 -7.55 -8.52
N LEU A 304 5.67 -7.08 -7.38
CA LEU A 304 4.43 -6.32 -7.33
C LEU A 304 4.49 -4.97 -8.08
N SER A 305 5.68 -4.39 -8.27
CA SER A 305 5.84 -3.11 -8.98
C SER A 305 5.57 -3.24 -10.49
N ILE A 306 5.77 -4.44 -11.05
CA ILE A 306 5.66 -4.71 -12.50
C ILE A 306 4.20 -4.61 -12.98
N GLY A 307 3.23 -4.95 -12.12
CA GLY A 307 1.81 -5.02 -12.48
C GLY A 307 1.19 -3.67 -12.88
N ASN A 308 1.52 -2.60 -12.17
CA ASN A 308 0.98 -1.26 -12.42
C ASN A 308 1.84 -0.43 -13.38
N THR A 309 2.92 -1.00 -13.93
CA THR A 309 3.86 -0.32 -14.81
C THR A 309 4.01 -1.07 -16.14
N TYR A 310 4.92 -2.04 -16.20
CA TYR A 310 5.25 -2.74 -17.44
C TYR A 310 4.08 -3.54 -18.01
N PHE A 311 3.28 -4.21 -17.16
CA PHE A 311 2.11 -4.94 -17.66
C PHE A 311 1.05 -4.02 -18.25
N LEU A 312 0.91 -2.82 -17.68
CA LEU A 312 -0.01 -1.80 -18.17
C LEU A 312 0.47 -1.17 -19.48
N GLU A 313 1.78 -0.98 -19.63
CA GLU A 313 2.35 -0.50 -20.88
C GLU A 313 2.25 -1.57 -21.99
N GLN A 314 2.51 -2.85 -21.68
CA GLN A 314 2.25 -3.97 -22.61
C GLN A 314 0.79 -3.94 -23.09
N ALA A 315 -0.15 -3.82 -22.15
CA ALA A 315 -1.58 -3.75 -22.45
C ALA A 315 -1.98 -2.56 -23.34
N ASN A 316 -1.22 -1.45 -23.32
CA ASN A 316 -1.51 -0.26 -24.11
C ASN A 316 -1.33 -0.51 -25.62
N HIS A 317 -0.33 -1.30 -25.99
CA HIS A 317 0.08 -1.58 -27.37
C HIS A 317 -0.52 -2.85 -27.98
N MET A 318 -1.31 -3.60 -27.20
CA MET A 318 -1.94 -4.84 -27.63
C MET A 318 -3.34 -4.62 -28.23
N ASP A 319 -3.85 -5.61 -28.96
CA ASP A 319 -5.23 -5.58 -29.43
C ASP A 319 -6.22 -5.76 -28.26
N ARG A 320 -7.12 -4.79 -28.15
CA ARG A 320 -8.09 -4.63 -27.06
C ARG A 320 -9.49 -5.03 -27.48
N LYS A 321 -9.68 -5.56 -28.69
CA LYS A 321 -10.99 -6.01 -29.17
C LYS A 321 -11.32 -7.39 -28.62
N LEU A 322 -12.53 -7.52 -28.07
CA LEU A 322 -13.20 -8.79 -27.79
C LEU A 322 -14.46 -8.85 -28.66
N GLY A 323 -14.33 -9.47 -29.84
CA GLY A 323 -15.34 -9.36 -30.89
C GLY A 323 -15.56 -7.90 -31.28
N LYS A 324 -16.77 -7.37 -31.00
CA LYS A 324 -17.14 -5.97 -31.30
C LYS A 324 -16.81 -4.98 -30.17
N ILE A 325 -16.48 -5.45 -28.97
CA ILE A 325 -16.29 -4.61 -27.78
C ILE A 325 -14.81 -4.27 -27.61
N LYS A 326 -14.47 -3.00 -27.34
CA LYS A 326 -13.11 -2.59 -27.00
C LYS A 326 -12.92 -2.56 -25.48
N VAL A 327 -12.12 -3.46 -24.95
CA VAL A 327 -11.87 -3.61 -23.52
C VAL A 327 -10.98 -2.47 -22.98
N SER A 328 -11.32 -1.96 -21.80
CA SER A 328 -10.53 -0.95 -21.07
C SER A 328 -9.37 -1.61 -20.32
N ILE A 329 -8.22 -0.95 -20.22
CA ILE A 329 -7.08 -1.55 -19.49
C ILE A 329 -7.34 -1.68 -17.98
N PRO A 330 -8.07 -0.77 -17.32
CA PRO A 330 -8.41 -0.92 -15.90
C PRO A 330 -9.24 -2.16 -15.54
N ILE A 331 -9.72 -2.93 -16.51
CA ILE A 331 -10.26 -4.27 -16.27
C ILE A 331 -9.26 -5.19 -15.55
N PHE A 332 -7.95 -5.01 -15.78
CA PHE A 332 -6.92 -5.80 -15.10
C PHE A 332 -6.81 -5.45 -13.63
N LEU A 333 -7.01 -4.17 -13.25
CA LEU A 333 -7.09 -3.79 -11.85
C LEU A 333 -8.33 -4.39 -11.19
N LEU A 334 -9.48 -4.38 -11.87
CA LEU A 334 -10.70 -5.06 -11.38
C LEU A 334 -10.46 -6.56 -11.18
N PHE A 335 -9.89 -7.22 -12.18
CA PHE A 335 -9.57 -8.64 -12.13
C PHE A 335 -8.58 -8.96 -11.00
N TYR A 336 -7.53 -8.16 -10.85
CA TYR A 336 -6.53 -8.30 -9.79
C TYR A 336 -7.16 -8.15 -8.41
N ASN A 337 -7.95 -7.09 -8.18
CA ASN A 337 -8.61 -6.82 -6.89
C ASN A 337 -9.66 -7.88 -6.53
N ALA A 338 -10.33 -8.48 -7.51
CA ALA A 338 -11.28 -9.57 -7.28
C ALA A 338 -10.56 -10.90 -6.98
N THR A 339 -9.47 -11.18 -7.72
CA THR A 339 -8.77 -12.47 -7.68
C THR A 339 -7.82 -12.62 -6.48
N SER A 340 -7.14 -11.55 -6.06
CA SER A 340 -6.22 -11.57 -4.90
C SER A 340 -6.86 -12.12 -3.60
N PRO A 341 -8.03 -11.63 -3.14
CA PRO A 341 -8.67 -12.17 -1.93
C PRO A 341 -9.20 -13.60 -2.11
N ILE A 342 -9.50 -14.04 -3.33
CA ILE A 342 -9.90 -15.43 -3.61
C ILE A 342 -8.71 -16.36 -3.36
N PHE A 343 -7.53 -16.02 -3.88
CA PHE A 343 -6.31 -16.80 -3.61
C PHE A 343 -5.93 -16.81 -2.14
N ALA A 344 -6.07 -15.69 -1.43
CA ALA A 344 -5.86 -15.63 0.02
C ALA A 344 -6.77 -16.63 0.76
N LYS A 345 -8.08 -16.60 0.47
CA LYS A 345 -9.06 -17.51 1.09
C LYS A 345 -8.82 -18.97 0.72
N PHE A 346 -8.52 -19.22 -0.55
CA PHE A 346 -8.22 -20.56 -1.06
C PHE A 346 -7.00 -21.16 -0.35
N TYR A 347 -5.94 -20.37 -0.20
CA TYR A 347 -4.75 -20.81 0.53
C TYR A 347 -5.06 -21.10 2.00
N ILE A 348 -5.73 -20.18 2.70
CA ILE A 348 -6.12 -20.38 4.10
C ILE A 348 -6.98 -21.64 4.24
N TYR A 349 -7.91 -21.88 3.30
CA TYR A 349 -8.73 -23.07 3.28
C TYR A 349 -7.91 -24.36 3.15
N LEU A 350 -6.96 -24.42 2.21
CA LEU A 350 -6.07 -25.56 2.04
C LEU A 350 -5.18 -25.78 3.26
N ALA A 351 -4.67 -24.71 3.85
CA ALA A 351 -3.76 -24.74 4.98
C ALA A 351 -4.46 -24.95 6.34
N LYS A 352 -5.80 -25.13 6.37
CA LYS A 352 -6.59 -25.38 7.60
C LYS A 352 -6.08 -26.57 8.41
N ARG A 353 -5.55 -27.61 7.75
CA ARG A 353 -5.04 -28.82 8.40
C ARG A 353 -3.66 -28.62 9.06
N THR A 354 -2.91 -27.59 8.68
CA THR A 354 -1.53 -27.33 9.12
C THR A 354 -1.39 -25.95 9.77
N LYS A 355 -2.34 -25.57 10.65
CA LYS A 355 -2.49 -24.21 11.23
C LYS A 355 -1.18 -23.56 11.71
N LYS A 356 -0.27 -24.34 12.33
CA LYS A 356 1.01 -23.84 12.86
C LYS A 356 2.02 -23.48 11.76
N TYR A 357 2.09 -24.27 10.68
CA TYR A 357 3.05 -24.10 9.59
C TYR A 357 2.47 -23.38 8.38
N ALA A 358 1.17 -23.10 8.39
CA ALA A 358 0.48 -22.40 7.32
C ALA A 358 1.12 -21.03 7.00
N PRO A 359 1.41 -20.12 7.97
CA PRO A 359 1.93 -18.81 7.59
C PRO A 359 3.33 -18.85 6.93
N PRO A 360 4.34 -19.57 7.47
CA PRO A 360 5.64 -19.69 6.79
C PRO A 360 5.56 -20.37 5.41
N LEU A 361 4.75 -21.43 5.29
CA LEU A 361 4.59 -22.13 4.01
C LEU A 361 3.93 -21.24 2.96
N GLY A 362 2.97 -20.40 3.36
CA GLY A 362 2.27 -19.48 2.46
C GLY A 362 3.17 -18.37 1.97
N ILE A 363 4.07 -17.87 2.82
CA ILE A 363 5.13 -16.94 2.42
C ILE A 363 6.04 -17.60 1.37
N ALA A 364 6.54 -18.80 1.64
CA ALA A 364 7.41 -19.53 0.71
C ALA A 364 6.69 -19.82 -0.63
N THR A 365 5.42 -20.22 -0.57
CA THR A 365 4.62 -20.46 -1.78
C THR A 365 4.42 -19.18 -2.58
N GLY A 366 4.14 -18.05 -1.92
CA GLY A 366 4.04 -16.74 -2.57
C GLY A 366 5.35 -16.32 -3.25
N MET A 367 6.51 -16.61 -2.63
CA MET A 367 7.82 -16.36 -3.25
C MET A 367 8.04 -17.23 -4.50
N VAL A 368 7.70 -18.53 -4.46
CA VAL A 368 7.78 -19.41 -5.64
C VAL A 368 6.85 -18.91 -6.76
N LEU A 369 5.62 -18.53 -6.43
CA LEU A 369 4.66 -17.97 -7.39
C LEU A 369 5.17 -16.65 -7.99
N SER A 370 5.96 -15.86 -7.25
CA SER A 370 6.57 -14.63 -7.76
C SER A 370 7.58 -14.91 -8.87
N VAL A 371 8.39 -15.98 -8.73
CA VAL A 371 9.31 -16.45 -9.77
C VAL A 371 8.53 -16.94 -10.99
N LEU A 372 7.48 -17.74 -10.78
CA LEU A 372 6.61 -18.21 -11.86
C LEU A 372 5.90 -17.06 -12.58
N CYS A 373 5.52 -16.00 -11.86
CA CYS A 373 4.95 -14.78 -12.42
C CYS A 373 5.94 -14.12 -13.39
N CYS A 374 7.19 -13.92 -12.98
CA CYS A 374 8.24 -13.34 -13.83
C CYS A 374 8.55 -14.22 -15.05
N ILE A 375 8.63 -15.54 -14.89
CA ILE A 375 8.84 -16.48 -16.01
C ILE A 375 7.68 -16.39 -17.01
N THR A 376 6.44 -16.33 -16.51
CA THR A 376 5.25 -16.22 -17.35
C THR A 376 5.25 -14.90 -18.11
N ALA A 377 5.56 -13.79 -17.43
CA ALA A 377 5.68 -12.48 -18.06
C ALA A 377 6.76 -12.44 -19.14
N ALA A 378 7.93 -13.03 -18.88
CA ALA A 378 8.99 -13.16 -19.87
C ALA A 378 8.54 -13.95 -21.10
N LYS A 379 7.83 -15.08 -20.92
CA LYS A 379 7.29 -15.87 -22.04
C LYS A 379 6.25 -15.10 -22.86
N VAL A 380 5.36 -14.35 -22.20
CA VAL A 380 4.35 -13.52 -22.87
C VAL A 380 5.04 -12.41 -23.67
N GLU A 381 6.05 -11.77 -23.09
CA GLU A 381 6.82 -10.73 -23.77
C GLU A 381 7.61 -11.28 -24.97
N THR A 382 8.26 -12.44 -24.83
CA THR A 382 8.92 -13.11 -25.96
C THR A 382 7.95 -13.37 -27.10
N ARG A 383 6.73 -13.85 -26.81
CA ARG A 383 5.69 -14.03 -27.85
C ARG A 383 5.26 -12.71 -28.49
N ARG A 384 5.13 -11.64 -27.71
CA ARG A 384 4.80 -10.30 -28.22
C ARG A 384 5.88 -9.79 -29.17
N LEU A 385 7.16 -9.92 -28.80
CA LEU A 385 8.29 -9.52 -29.62
C LEU A 385 8.39 -10.31 -30.93
N HIS A 386 8.09 -11.61 -30.92
CA HIS A 386 8.01 -12.39 -32.17
C HIS A 386 6.91 -11.85 -33.10
N ARG A 387 5.73 -11.53 -32.57
CA ARG A 387 4.64 -10.95 -33.38
C ARG A 387 5.01 -9.61 -34.01
N ILE A 388 5.78 -8.77 -33.31
CA ILE A 388 6.29 -7.51 -33.85
C ILE A 388 7.21 -7.77 -35.06
N ARG A 389 8.10 -8.76 -34.93
CA ARG A 389 9.02 -9.15 -36.02
C ARG A 389 8.27 -9.78 -37.20
N ASP A 390 7.34 -10.69 -36.95
CA ASP A 390 6.59 -11.39 -38.00
C ASP A 390 5.67 -10.48 -38.83
N HIS A 391 5.32 -9.29 -38.31
CA HIS A 391 4.43 -8.33 -38.97
C HIS A 391 5.17 -7.03 -39.35
N ASP A 392 6.50 -7.01 -39.32
CA ASP A 392 7.35 -5.86 -39.66
C ASP A 392 6.95 -4.56 -38.93
N LEU A 393 6.59 -4.69 -37.65
CA LEU A 393 6.14 -3.58 -36.80
C LEU A 393 7.30 -2.90 -36.04
N LEU A 394 8.55 -3.25 -36.35
CA LEU A 394 9.73 -2.70 -35.65
C LEU A 394 9.85 -1.18 -35.82
N ASP A 395 9.58 -0.67 -37.02
CA ASP A 395 9.69 0.76 -37.35
C ASP A 395 8.36 1.52 -37.13
N LYS A 396 7.36 0.87 -36.52
CA LYS A 396 5.99 1.39 -36.39
C LYS A 396 5.51 1.36 -34.93
N PRO A 397 6.06 2.21 -34.05
CA PRO A 397 5.81 2.15 -32.61
C PRO A 397 4.37 2.48 -32.21
N ASP A 398 3.61 3.19 -33.04
CA ASP A 398 2.22 3.57 -32.77
C ASP A 398 1.19 2.55 -33.30
N GLU A 399 1.63 1.56 -34.10
CA GLU A 399 0.73 0.52 -34.60
C GLU A 399 0.46 -0.55 -33.52
N LYS A 400 -0.79 -1.01 -33.48
CA LYS A 400 -1.19 -2.03 -32.51
C LYS A 400 -0.67 -3.40 -32.89
N ILE A 401 -0.11 -4.07 -31.89
CA ILE A 401 0.42 -5.42 -32.05
C ILE A 401 -0.75 -6.40 -32.18
N PRO A 402 -0.77 -7.30 -33.18
CA PRO A 402 -1.82 -8.28 -33.42
C PRO A 402 -1.71 -9.45 -32.40
N MET A 403 -1.86 -9.10 -31.13
CA MET A 403 -1.86 -10.01 -29.99
C MET A 403 -2.95 -9.54 -29.04
N SER A 404 -3.85 -10.45 -28.68
CA SER A 404 -4.95 -10.13 -27.78
C SER A 404 -4.44 -9.77 -26.38
N ILE A 405 -4.97 -8.70 -25.80
CA ILE A 405 -4.66 -8.23 -24.45
C ILE A 405 -4.87 -9.32 -23.37
N PHE A 406 -5.76 -10.30 -23.60
CA PHE A 406 -6.00 -11.40 -22.68
C PHE A 406 -4.82 -12.36 -22.52
N ALA A 407 -3.80 -12.28 -23.40
CA ALA A 407 -2.56 -13.01 -23.19
C ALA A 407 -1.80 -12.57 -21.92
N LEU A 408 -2.13 -11.41 -21.35
CA LEU A 408 -1.61 -10.93 -20.06
C LEU A 408 -2.35 -11.53 -18.85
N LEU A 409 -3.47 -12.23 -19.04
CA LEU A 409 -4.26 -12.77 -17.92
C LEU A 409 -3.46 -13.73 -17.02
N PRO A 410 -2.61 -14.64 -17.54
CA PRO A 410 -1.84 -15.56 -16.69
C PRO A 410 -0.87 -14.84 -15.75
N GLN A 411 -0.16 -13.81 -16.23
CA GLN A 411 0.78 -13.04 -15.39
C GLN A 411 0.03 -12.19 -14.34
N PHE A 412 -1.13 -11.61 -14.67
CA PHE A 412 -1.96 -10.91 -13.67
C PHE A 412 -2.57 -11.87 -12.64
N MET A 413 -2.95 -13.08 -13.04
CA MET A 413 -3.47 -14.10 -12.12
C MET A 413 -2.40 -14.56 -11.14
N LEU A 414 -1.18 -14.82 -11.62
CA LEU A 414 -0.05 -15.16 -10.77
C LEU A 414 0.32 -13.99 -9.84
N LEU A 415 0.32 -12.76 -10.34
CA LEU A 415 0.56 -11.57 -9.53
C LEU A 415 -0.48 -11.43 -8.40
N ALA A 416 -1.76 -11.64 -8.71
CA ALA A 416 -2.84 -11.63 -7.72
C ALA A 416 -2.68 -12.78 -6.70
N ALA A 417 -2.22 -13.95 -7.12
CA ALA A 417 -1.92 -15.07 -6.23
C ALA A 417 -0.76 -14.74 -5.28
N VAL A 418 0.31 -14.12 -5.78
CA VAL A 418 1.44 -13.64 -4.97
C VAL A 418 0.95 -12.66 -3.91
N ASP A 419 0.23 -11.61 -4.32
CA ASP A 419 -0.33 -10.61 -3.41
C ASP A 419 -1.23 -11.25 -2.35
N GLY A 420 -2.25 -11.98 -2.78
CA GLY A 420 -3.24 -12.58 -1.88
C GLY A 420 -2.63 -13.58 -0.90
N MET A 421 -1.81 -14.51 -1.39
CA MET A 421 -1.22 -15.57 -0.56
C MET A 421 -0.09 -15.05 0.33
N ALA A 422 0.85 -14.27 -0.22
CA ALA A 422 1.96 -13.76 0.57
C ALA A 422 1.45 -12.79 1.63
N ASN A 423 0.62 -11.79 1.29
CA ASN A 423 0.18 -10.79 2.27
C ASN A 423 -0.73 -11.37 3.35
N SER A 424 -1.60 -12.32 3.02
CA SER A 424 -2.42 -13.00 4.05
C SER A 424 -1.56 -13.86 4.98
N SER A 425 -0.54 -14.53 4.44
CA SER A 425 0.37 -15.39 5.21
C SER A 425 1.33 -14.58 6.08
N ILE A 426 1.84 -13.45 5.59
CA ILE A 426 2.68 -12.54 6.38
C ILE A 426 1.89 -11.98 7.57
N LYS A 427 0.64 -11.51 7.34
CA LYS A 427 -0.25 -11.06 8.42
C LYS A 427 -0.52 -12.19 9.43
N GLY A 428 -0.82 -13.38 8.94
CA GLY A 428 -1.02 -14.56 9.78
C GLY A 428 0.22 -14.93 10.59
N PHE A 429 1.41 -14.75 10.03
CA PHE A 429 2.68 -15.02 10.70
C PHE A 429 2.89 -14.07 11.88
N PHE A 430 2.75 -12.76 11.67
CA PHE A 430 2.92 -11.80 12.77
C PHE A 430 1.85 -11.96 13.82
N LYS A 431 0.60 -12.21 13.44
CA LYS A 431 -0.47 -12.45 14.40
C LYS A 431 -0.15 -13.61 15.36
N ASN A 432 0.55 -14.64 14.88
CA ASN A 432 0.91 -15.80 15.68
C ASN A 432 2.21 -15.62 16.49
N GLN A 433 3.12 -14.74 16.05
CA GLN A 433 4.47 -14.62 16.60
C GLN A 433 4.70 -13.37 17.45
N THR A 434 3.78 -12.40 17.41
CA THR A 434 3.95 -11.10 18.05
C THR A 434 2.75 -10.75 18.93
N PRO A 435 2.94 -9.95 19.99
CA PRO A 435 1.85 -9.47 20.83
C PRO A 435 0.91 -8.56 20.02
N GLU A 436 -0.33 -8.43 20.50
CA GLU A 436 -1.37 -7.63 19.85
C GLU A 436 -0.94 -6.16 19.64
N SER A 437 -0.18 -5.61 20.58
CA SER A 437 0.38 -4.25 20.52
C SER A 437 1.32 -4.04 19.33
N MET A 438 2.17 -5.01 18.99
CA MET A 438 3.14 -4.89 17.89
C MET A 438 2.55 -5.29 16.54
N TYR A 439 1.54 -6.15 16.51
CA TYR A 439 0.94 -6.68 15.29
C TYR A 439 0.49 -5.57 14.31
N LYS A 440 -0.14 -4.51 14.82
CA LYS A 440 -0.57 -3.33 14.02
C LYS A 440 0.64 -2.69 13.32
N TYR A 441 1.70 -2.41 14.06
CA TYR A 441 2.92 -1.77 13.54
C TYR A 441 3.65 -2.64 12.54
N LEU A 442 3.80 -3.93 12.80
CA LEU A 442 4.46 -4.87 11.89
C LEU A 442 3.71 -5.00 10.55
N THR A 443 2.39 -4.83 10.56
CA THR A 443 1.60 -4.77 9.33
C THR A 443 1.92 -3.53 8.50
N TYR A 444 1.97 -2.33 9.11
CA TYR A 444 2.37 -1.10 8.40
C TYR A 444 3.82 -1.16 7.94
N CYS A 445 4.71 -1.65 8.80
CA CYS A 445 6.10 -1.91 8.48
C CYS A 445 6.16 -2.74 7.19
N THR A 446 5.50 -3.89 7.16
CA THR A 446 5.52 -4.81 6.00
C THR A 446 5.08 -4.14 4.72
N ASN A 447 4.00 -3.35 4.75
CA ASN A 447 3.61 -2.56 3.60
C ASN A 447 4.74 -1.59 3.17
N GLY A 448 5.41 -0.95 4.13
CA GLY A 448 6.59 -0.12 3.91
C GLY A 448 7.74 -0.87 3.23
N VAL A 449 8.07 -2.10 3.66
CA VAL A 449 9.12 -2.91 3.01
C VAL A 449 8.73 -3.36 1.60
N LEU A 450 7.48 -3.74 1.39
CA LEU A 450 6.98 -3.98 0.03
C LEU A 450 7.09 -2.70 -0.81
N GLY A 451 6.85 -1.53 -0.21
CA GLY A 451 7.08 -0.22 -0.80
C GLY A 451 8.53 0.03 -1.18
N LEU A 452 9.48 -0.24 -0.28
CA LEU A 452 10.91 -0.18 -0.56
C LEU A 452 11.29 -1.12 -1.72
N GLY A 453 10.69 -2.31 -1.80
CA GLY A 453 10.83 -3.20 -2.95
C GLY A 453 10.35 -2.58 -4.26
N LYS A 454 9.20 -1.90 -4.25
CA LYS A 454 8.73 -1.16 -5.44
C LYS A 454 9.72 -0.08 -5.86
N MET A 455 10.27 0.69 -4.92
CA MET A 455 11.30 1.70 -5.23
C MET A 455 12.58 1.04 -5.76
N ALA A 456 13.02 -0.07 -5.15
CA ALA A 456 14.20 -0.83 -5.55
C ALA A 456 14.08 -1.43 -6.96
N SER A 457 12.87 -1.59 -7.51
CA SER A 457 12.70 -2.02 -8.90
C SER A 457 13.34 -1.06 -9.91
N VAL A 458 13.44 0.25 -9.58
CA VAL A 458 14.15 1.23 -10.43
C VAL A 458 15.64 0.93 -10.48
N LEU A 459 16.23 0.57 -9.35
CA LEU A 459 17.63 0.15 -9.28
C LEU A 459 17.85 -1.16 -10.05
N SER A 460 16.91 -2.11 -9.97
CA SER A 460 16.98 -3.35 -10.75
C SER A 460 17.05 -3.09 -12.26
N VAL A 461 16.18 -2.22 -12.78
CA VAL A 461 16.18 -1.82 -14.20
C VAL A 461 17.50 -1.13 -14.57
N TYR A 462 17.99 -0.22 -13.73
CA TYR A 462 19.28 0.44 -13.95
C TYR A 462 20.45 -0.54 -14.01
N VAL A 463 20.54 -1.47 -13.05
CA VAL A 463 21.61 -2.47 -12.98
C VAL A 463 21.56 -3.39 -14.20
N VAL A 464 20.39 -3.91 -14.55
CA VAL A 464 20.23 -4.78 -15.72
C VAL A 464 20.59 -4.04 -17.00
N GLY A 465 20.17 -2.78 -17.15
CA GLY A 465 20.55 -1.93 -18.27
C GLY A 465 22.06 -1.79 -18.38
N LYS A 466 22.74 -1.40 -17.30
CA LYS A 466 24.21 -1.26 -17.28
C LYS A 466 24.97 -2.54 -17.55
N VAL A 467 24.48 -3.68 -17.02
CA VAL A 467 25.09 -4.99 -17.27
C VAL A 467 24.89 -5.40 -18.73
N SER A 468 23.74 -5.11 -19.33
CA SER A 468 23.45 -5.43 -20.73
C SER A 468 24.28 -4.60 -21.72
N GLU A 469 24.57 -3.34 -21.40
CA GLU A 469 25.42 -2.44 -22.20
C GLU A 469 26.90 -2.86 -22.23
N ARG A 470 27.31 -3.78 -21.36
CA ARG A 470 28.72 -4.17 -21.24
C ARG A 470 29.22 -4.77 -22.55
N ASN A 471 30.46 -4.41 -22.91
CA ASN A 471 31.13 -4.81 -24.16
C ASN A 471 30.53 -4.18 -25.44
N GLY A 472 29.98 -2.96 -25.34
CA GLY A 472 29.49 -2.20 -26.50
C GLY A 472 28.17 -2.71 -27.09
N LYS A 473 27.45 -3.56 -26.34
CA LYS A 473 26.10 -4.03 -26.71
C LYS A 473 25.07 -2.93 -26.40
N PRO A 474 23.92 -2.90 -27.11
CA PRO A 474 22.86 -1.95 -26.78
C PRO A 474 22.28 -2.26 -25.40
N ASN A 475 21.77 -1.21 -24.74
CA ASN A 475 20.98 -1.38 -23.52
C ASN A 475 19.77 -2.27 -23.83
N TRP A 476 19.42 -3.14 -22.88
CA TRP A 476 18.22 -3.97 -22.97
C TRP A 476 16.92 -3.16 -22.99
N PHE A 477 16.90 -1.96 -22.39
CA PHE A 477 15.71 -1.14 -22.17
C PHE A 477 15.59 0.08 -23.09
#